data_AF-A0A661D2H1-F1
#
_entry.id   AF-A0A661D2H1-F1
#
_cell.length_a   1.000
_cell.length_b   1.000
_cell.length_c   1.000
_cell.angle_alpha   90.00
_cell.angle_beta   90.00
_cell.angle_gamma   90.00
#
_symmetry.space_group_name_H-M   'P 1'
#
loop_
_entity.id
_entity.type
_entity.pdbx_description
1 polymer ?
#
loop_
_entity_poly.entity_id
_entity_poly.type
_entity_poly.pdbx_seq_one_letter_code
_entity_poly.pdbx_strand_id
1 'polypeptide(L)' 'MPDTVKNISNDLKQFAIDRDWEQFHTPKNLSMALIAEAAELVEHFQWLTPEQSKTITGAK' A
#
# COMPACT_ATOMS: atom_id res chain seq x y z
N MET A 1 -16.15 -12.78 9.10
CA MET A 1 -14.76 -12.93 8.64
C MET A 1 -13.89 -12.73 9.86
N PRO A 2 -13.19 -13.75 10.38
CA PRO A 2 -12.33 -13.55 11.53
C PRO A 2 -11.10 -12.76 11.05
N ASP A 3 -11.00 -11.51 11.50
CA ASP A 3 -9.76 -10.75 11.71
C ASP A 3 -8.70 -10.68 10.57
N THR A 4 -9.07 -10.75 9.28
CA THR A 4 -8.12 -10.73 8.16
C THR A 4 -7.16 -9.53 8.17
N VAL A 5 -7.67 -8.32 8.46
CA VAL A 5 -6.83 -7.11 8.54
C VAL A 5 -5.84 -7.22 9.70
N LYS A 6 -6.28 -7.76 10.84
CA LYS A 6 -5.42 -7.96 12.01
C LYS A 6 -4.32 -8.98 11.73
N ASN A 7 -4.63 -10.05 10.99
CA ASN A 7 -3.62 -11.03 10.57
C ASN A 7 -2.57 -10.38 9.67
N ILE A 8 -2.99 -9.63 8.65
CA ILE A 8 -2.06 -8.89 7.78
C ILE A 8 -1.20 -7.91 8.58
N SER A 9 -1.79 -7.17 9.52
CA SER A 9 -1.03 -6.27 10.39
C SER A 9 0.01 -6.99 11.24
N ASN A 10 -0.30 -8.18 11.74
CA ASN A 10 0.65 -8.99 12.51
C ASN A 10 1.80 -9.50 11.62
N ASP A 11 1.49 -9.98 10.42
CA ASP A 11 2.48 -10.46 9.46
C ASP A 11 3.44 -9.32 9.04
N LEU A 12 2.90 -8.13 8.75
CA LEU A 12 3.70 -6.93 8.45
C LEU A 12 4.57 -6.50 9.63
N LYS A 13 4.04 -6.59 10.86
CA LYS A 13 4.82 -6.28 12.06
C LYS A 13 5.99 -7.24 12.22
N GLN A 14 5.76 -8.55 12.07
CA GLN A 14 6.84 -9.55 12.15
C GLN A 14 7.90 -9.31 11.07
N PHE A 15 7.47 -9.03 9.84
CA PHE A 15 8.37 -8.70 8.73
C PHE A 15 9.27 -7.49 9.02
N ALA A 16 8.74 -6.47 9.68
CA ALA A 16 9.47 -5.28 10.07
C ALA A 16 10.46 -5.56 11.21
N ILE A 17 10.06 -6.35 12.22
CA ILE A 17 10.93 -6.77 13.33
C ILE A 17 12.13 -7.55 12.81
N ASP A 18 11.91 -8.52 11.92
CA ASP A 18 12.96 -9.37 11.35
C ASP A 18 14.03 -8.58 10.58
N ARG A 19 13.72 -7.33 10.20
CA ARG A 19 14.59 -6.40 9.46
C ARG A 19 15.08 -5.22 10.29
N ASP A 20 14.72 -5.17 11.58
CA ASP A 20 14.97 -4.03 12.45
C ASP A 20 14.39 -2.70 11.89
N TRP A 21 13.26 -2.77 11.18
CA TRP A 21 12.62 -1.61 10.54
C TRP A 21 11.65 -0.86 11.44
N GLU A 22 11.30 -1.40 12.61
CA GLU A 22 10.39 -0.72 13.55
C GLU A 22 10.88 0.67 13.95
N GLN A 23 12.20 0.91 13.96
CA GLN A 23 12.80 2.23 14.22
C GLN A 23 12.38 3.31 13.20
N PHE A 24 11.99 2.93 11.98
CA PHE A 24 11.52 3.84 10.94
C PHE A 24 10.00 3.99 10.93
N HIS A 25 9.25 3.14 11.63
CA HIS A 25 7.78 3.09 11.63
C HIS A 25 7.13 4.13 12.57
N THR A 26 7.59 5.38 12.48
CA THR A 26 6.91 6.50 13.17
C THR A 26 5.58 6.82 12.47
N PRO A 27 4.56 7.37 13.18
CA PRO A 27 3.30 7.75 12.55
C PRO A 27 3.49 8.67 11.33
N LYS A 28 4.47 9.59 11.40
CA LYS A 28 4.85 10.47 10.28
C LYS A 28 5.32 9.65 9.07
N ASN A 29 6.29 8.75 9.27
CA ASN A 29 6.89 8.01 8.16
C ASN A 29 5.90 7.05 7.51
N LEU A 30 5.07 6.36 8.32
CA LEU A 30 4.02 5.49 7.80
C LEU A 30 2.98 6.27 7.00
N SER A 31 2.60 7.47 7.45
CA SER A 31 1.68 8.34 6.71
C SER A 31 2.28 8.79 5.37
N MET A 32 3.57 9.11 5.35
CA MET A 32 4.31 9.48 4.13
C MET A 32 4.45 8.31 3.16
N ALA A 33 4.74 7.09 3.66
CA ALA A 33 4.80 5.89 2.84
C ALA A 33 3.44 5.58 2.22
N LEU A 34 2.35 5.65 3.02
CA LEU A 34 1.00 5.42 2.54
C LEU A 34 0.61 6.35 1.37
N ILE A 35 0.90 7.64 1.48
CA ILE A 35 0.57 8.58 0.40
C ILE A 35 1.44 8.37 -0.84
N ALA A 36 2.68 7.90 -0.68
CA ALA A 36 3.54 7.55 -1.81
C ALA A 36 2.96 6.35 -2.59
N GLU A 37 2.58 5.27 -1.91
CA GLU A 37 1.94 4.09 -2.53
C GLU A 37 0.60 4.44 -3.18
N ALA A 38 -0.18 5.35 -2.57
CA ALA A 38 -1.42 5.85 -3.17
C ALA A 38 -1.15 6.67 -4.44
N ALA A 39 -0.05 7.42 -4.48
CA ALA A 39 0.38 8.12 -5.68
C ALA A 39 0.83 7.14 -6.78
N GLU A 40 1.58 6.08 -6.45
CA GLU A 40 1.93 5.02 -7.41
C GLU A 40 0.68 4.35 -8.00
N LEU A 41 -0.34 4.10 -7.19
CA LEU A 41 -1.62 3.61 -7.68
C LEU A 41 -2.26 4.59 -8.68
N VAL A 42 -2.21 5.90 -8.40
CA VAL A 42 -2.74 6.94 -9.29
C VAL A 42 -2.00 6.97 -10.63
N GLU A 43 -0.72 6.60 -10.70
CA GLU A 43 0.05 6.57 -11.95
C GLU A 43 -0.58 5.66 -13.02
N HIS A 44 -1.26 4.60 -12.61
CA HIS A 44 -1.99 3.72 -13.53
C HIS A 44 -3.22 4.38 -14.17
N PHE A 45 -3.75 5.44 -13.57
CA PHE A 45 -5.01 6.08 -13.97
C PHE A 45 -4.83 7.51 -14.48
N GLN A 46 -3.71 8.17 -14.16
CA GLN A 46 -3.54 9.61 -14.32
C GLN A 46 -3.80 10.17 -15.74
N TRP A 47 -3.64 9.35 -16.79
CA TRP A 47 -3.86 9.74 -18.18
C TRP A 47 -5.10 9.11 -18.83
N LEU A 48 -5.89 8.37 -18.06
CA LEU A 48 -7.08 7.67 -18.54
C LEU A 48 -8.33 8.55 -18.41
N THR A 49 -9.25 8.43 -19.36
CA THR A 49 -10.63 8.89 -19.15
C THR A 49 -11.36 8.00 -18.13
N PRO A 50 -12.47 8.46 -17.54
CA PRO A 50 -13.28 7.64 -16.63
C PRO A 50 -13.80 6.32 -17.24
N GLU A 51 -13.97 6.25 -18.57
CA GLU A 51 -14.39 5.05 -19.28
C GLU A 51 -13.22 4.08 -19.45
N GLN A 52 -12.04 4.60 -19.80
CA GLN A 52 -10.82 3.81 -19.93
C GLN A 52 -10.40 3.19 -18.59
N SER A 53 -10.52 3.92 -17.47
CA SER A 53 -10.16 3.42 -16.14
C SER A 53 -10.96 2.19 -15.69
N LYS A 54 -12.18 2.01 -16.20
CA LYS A 54 -13.04 0.84 -15.89
C LYS A 54 -12.64 -0.43 -16.62
N THR A 55 -11.88 -0.31 -17.70
CA THR A 55 -11.50 -1.42 -18.59
C THR A 55 -10.01 -1.73 -18.54
N ILE A 56 -9.30 -1.17 -17.56
CA ILE A 56 -7.89 -1.46 -17.33
C ILE A 56 -7.77 -2.97 -17.04
N THR A 57 -7.09 -3.68 -17.94
CA THR A 57 -6.63 -5.05 -17.69
C THR A 57 -5.18 -4.92 -17.27
N GLY A 58 -4.85 -5.43 -16.08
CA GLY A 58 -3.51 -5.29 -15.52
C GLY A 58 -2.48 -5.94 -16.45
N ALA A 59 -1.79 -5.12 -17.24
CA ALA A 59 -0.66 -5.56 -18.04
C ALA A 59 0.63 -5.06 -17.38
N LYS A 60 1.19 -5.93 -16.55
CA LYS A 60 2.63 -6.19 -16.54
C LYS A 60 2.81 -7.71 -16.65
#